data_AF-A0A4P6MUY6-F1
#
_entry.id   AF-A0A4P6MUY6-F1
#
_cell.length_a   1.000
_cell.length_b   1.000
_cell.length_c   1.000
_cell.angle_alpha   90.00
_cell.angle_beta   90.00
_cell.angle_gamma   90.00
#
_symmetry.space_group_name_H-M   'P 1'
#
loop_
_entity.id
_entity.type
_entity.pdbx_description
1 polymer ?
#
loop_
_entity_poly.entity_id
_entity_poly.type
_entity_poly.pdbx_seq_one_letter_code
_entity_poly.pdbx_strand_id
1 'polypeptide(L)' 'MEQILIRKLPAGTKAALKSRAEQHHRSTEAEARAILAEALGGVRLTLADLLASEEGLDIEFEPERLGLAARTPEL' A
#
# COMPACT_ATOMS: atom_id res chain seq x y z
N MET A 1 7.05 22.97 -10.30
CA MET A 1 5.74 22.60 -10.85
C MET A 1 5.96 21.29 -11.60
N GLU A 2 5.35 20.20 -11.17
CA GLU A 2 5.54 18.88 -11.78
C GLU A 2 4.37 18.55 -12.72
N GLN A 3 4.64 17.91 -13.85
CA GLN A 3 3.65 17.61 -14.88
C GLN A 3 3.88 16.22 -15.48
N ILE A 4 2.79 15.50 -15.75
CA ILE A 4 2.80 14.21 -16.43
C ILE A 4 1.81 14.25 -17.59
N LEU A 5 2.20 13.69 -18.74
CA LEU A 5 1.34 13.51 -19.90
C LEU A 5 1.03 12.02 -20.09
N ILE A 6 -0.22 11.63 -19.87
CA ILE A 6 -0.68 10.25 -20.11
C ILE A 6 -1.10 10.12 -21.57
N ARG A 7 -0.27 9.46 -22.39
CA ARG A 7 -0.58 9.15 -23.79
C ARG A 7 -1.25 7.79 -23.91
N LYS A 8 -2.04 7.60 -24.98
CA LYS A 8 -2.75 6.34 -25.28
C LYS A 8 -3.60 5.86 -24.09
N LEU A 9 -4.30 6.78 -23.43
CA LEU A 9 -5.23 6.45 -22.36
C LEU A 9 -6.30 5.50 -22.91
N PRO A 10 -6.64 4.39 -22.21
CA PRO A 10 -7.67 3.48 -22.68
C PRO A 10 -8.98 4.22 -23.00
N ALA A 11 -9.69 3.71 -24.01
CA ALA A 11 -10.95 4.31 -24.43
C ALA A 11 -11.92 4.36 -23.25
N GLY A 12 -12.62 5.50 -23.09
CA GLY A 12 -13.59 5.71 -22.01
C GLY A 12 -13.00 6.17 -20.68
N THR A 13 -11.70 5.98 -20.39
CA THR A 13 -11.12 6.37 -19.10
C THR A 13 -11.21 7.88 -18.84
N LYS A 14 -11.04 8.71 -19.88
CA LYS A 14 -11.21 10.18 -19.75
C LYS A 14 -12.65 10.56 -19.39
N ALA A 15 -13.64 9.86 -19.96
CA ALA A 15 -15.05 10.10 -19.67
C ALA A 15 -15.41 9.66 -18.23
N ALA A 16 -14.89 8.51 -17.79
CA ALA A 16 -15.04 8.06 -16.41
C ALA A 16 -14.40 9.04 -15.41
N LEU A 17 -13.18 9.52 -15.69
CA LEU A 17 -12.52 10.55 -14.89
C LEU A 17 -13.33 11.84 -14.82
N LYS A 18 -13.93 12.26 -15.95
CA LYS A 18 -14.79 13.45 -15.98
C LYS A 18 -16.02 13.28 -15.11
N SER A 19 -16.73 12.16 -15.24
CA SER A 19 -17.92 11.88 -14.43
C SER A 19 -17.61 11.82 -12.94
N ARG A 20 -16.49 11.19 -12.55
CA ARG A 20 -16.04 11.16 -11.15
C ARG A 20 -15.67 12.56 -10.63
N ALA A 21 -14.99 13.36 -11.44
CA ALA A 21 -14.64 14.72 -11.08
C ALA A 21 -15.89 15.61 -10.85
N GLU A 22 -16.93 15.44 -11.66
CA GLU A 22 -18.23 16.11 -11.47
C GLU A 22 -18.89 15.69 -10.14
N GLN A 23 -18.89 14.40 -9.82
CA GLN A 23 -19.40 13.89 -8.53
C GLN A 23 -18.64 14.45 -7.33
N HIS A 24 -17.35 14.68 -7.46
CA HIS A 24 -16.49 15.24 -6.42
C HIS A 24 -16.38 16.77 -6.47
N HIS A 25 -17.16 17.44 -7.33
CA HIS A 25 -17.16 18.89 -7.50
C HIS A 25 -15.76 19.50 -7.75
N ARG A 26 -14.93 18.82 -8.55
CA ARG A 26 -13.58 19.28 -8.89
C ARG A 26 -13.27 19.13 -10.38
N SER A 27 -12.15 19.71 -10.83
CA SER A 27 -11.71 19.55 -12.20
C SER A 27 -11.23 18.12 -12.46
N THR A 28 -11.28 17.67 -13.73
CA THR A 28 -10.76 16.34 -14.12
C THR A 28 -9.27 16.18 -13.80
N GLU A 29 -8.50 17.27 -13.88
CA GLU A 29 -7.09 17.26 -13.49
C GLU A 29 -6.91 17.10 -11.96
N ALA A 30 -7.71 17.82 -11.17
CA ALA A 30 -7.69 17.68 -9.71
C ALA A 30 -8.11 16.28 -9.26
N GLU A 31 -9.08 15.67 -9.95
CA GLU A 31 -9.48 14.28 -9.76
C GLU A 31 -8.32 13.31 -10.05
N ALA A 32 -7.68 13.44 -11.20
CA ALA A 32 -6.55 12.60 -11.57
C ALA A 32 -5.40 12.72 -10.56
N ARG A 33 -5.10 13.94 -10.12
CA ARG A 33 -4.05 14.21 -9.13
C ARG A 33 -4.35 13.55 -7.79
N ALA A 34 -5.59 13.65 -7.31
CA ALA A 34 -5.98 13.03 -6.05
C ALA A 34 -5.93 11.51 -6.11
N ILE A 35 -6.35 10.88 -7.23
CA ILE A 35 -6.22 9.43 -7.42
C ILE A 35 -4.76 9.00 -7.37
N LEU A 36 -3.86 9.75 -8.02
CA LEU A 36 -2.43 9.45 -7.99
C LEU A 36 -1.85 9.64 -6.58
N ALA A 37 -2.22 10.72 -5.89
CA ALA A 37 -1.78 10.97 -4.52
C ALA A 37 -2.26 9.90 -3.55
N GLU A 38 -3.51 9.43 -3.68
CA GLU A 38 -4.06 8.33 -2.88
C GLU A 38 -3.34 7.01 -3.17
N ALA A 39 -3.14 6.68 -4.44
CA ALA A 39 -2.49 5.43 -4.84
C ALA A 39 -1.01 5.37 -4.43
N LEU A 40 -0.32 6.50 -4.39
CA LEU A 40 1.10 6.61 -4.01
C LEU A 40 1.29 6.93 -2.52
N GLY A 41 0.30 7.53 -1.87
CA GLY A 41 0.37 7.96 -0.47
C GLY A 41 0.19 6.82 0.53
N GLY A 42 -0.28 5.65 0.08
CA GLY A 42 -0.22 4.42 0.86
C GLY A 42 1.22 3.94 0.98
N VAL A 43 1.96 4.43 1.98
CA VAL A 43 3.19 3.77 2.41
C VAL A 43 2.78 2.35 2.78
N ARG A 44 3.17 1.38 1.95
CA ARG A 44 3.13 -0.02 2.36
C ARG A 44 4.24 -0.18 3.39
N LEU A 45 3.92 0.11 4.65
CA LEU A 45 4.82 -0.17 5.75
C LEU A 45 5.13 -1.64 5.69
N THR A 46 6.40 -1.96 5.45
CA THR A 46 6.88 -3.33 5.57
C THR A 46 6.86 -3.71 7.05
N LEU A 47 6.89 -5.01 7.33
CA LEU A 47 7.07 -5.47 8.70
C LEU A 47 8.35 -4.87 9.33
N ALA A 48 9.40 -4.68 8.54
CA ALA A 48 10.62 -4.03 8.99
C ALA A 48 10.39 -2.54 9.35
N ASP A 49 9.63 -1.79 8.55
CA ASP A 49 9.29 -0.39 8.85
C ASP A 49 8.49 -0.24 10.15
N LEU A 50 7.62 -1.22 10.45
CA LEU A 50 6.85 -1.26 11.69
C LEU A 50 7.69 -1.62 12.91
N LEU A 51 8.70 -2.48 12.73
CA LEU A 51 9.60 -2.93 13.81
C LEU A 51 10.76 -1.96 14.07
N ALA A 52 11.07 -1.07 13.13
CA ALA A 52 12.16 -0.10 13.22
C ALA A 52 11.88 1.10 14.15
N SER A 53 10.92 0.97 15.08
CA SER A 53 10.63 1.97 16.13
C SER A 53 11.87 2.23 17.00
N GLU A 54 12.16 3.50 17.32
CA GLU A 54 13.35 3.89 18.08
C GLU A 54 13.38 3.37 19.53
N GLU A 55 12.20 3.11 20.10
CA GLU A 55 12.07 2.36 21.36
C GLU A 55 11.92 0.88 21.04
N GLY A 56 13.01 0.14 21.19
CA GLY A 56 12.99 -1.32 21.20
C GLY A 56 12.16 -1.81 22.38
N LEU A 57 11.09 -2.56 22.10
CA LEU A 57 10.34 -3.28 23.13
C LEU A 57 11.14 -4.52 23.52
N ASP A 58 11.54 -4.60 24.79
CA ASP A 58 12.10 -5.82 25.34
C ASP A 58 10.95 -6.82 25.58
N ILE A 59 10.97 -7.93 24.84
CA ILE A 59 9.90 -8.93 24.90
C ILE A 59 10.39 -10.09 25.75
N GLU A 60 9.79 -10.27 26.92
CA GLU A 60 9.99 -11.47 27.74
C GLU A 60 9.30 -12.65 27.03
N PHE A 61 10.11 -13.47 26.35
CA PHE A 61 9.64 -14.56 25.50
C PHE A 61 9.92 -15.92 26.18
N GLU A 62 8.90 -16.43 26.89
CA GLU A 62 8.92 -17.76 27.51
C GLU A 62 7.86 -18.66 26.84
N PRO A 63 8.11 -19.18 25.63
CA PRO A 63 7.14 -19.99 24.92
C PRO A 63 6.98 -21.37 25.58
N GLU A 64 5.73 -21.83 25.67
CA GLU A 64 5.48 -23.22 26.04
C GLU A 64 6.06 -24.18 24.98
N ARG A 65 6.59 -25.31 25.44
CA ARG A 65 7.12 -26.34 24.53
C ARG A 65 5.97 -26.86 23.68
N LEU A 66 6.11 -26.75 22.36
CA LEU A 66 5.08 -27.12 21.38
C LEU A 66 4.75 -28.64 21.31
N GLY A 67 5.25 -29.46 22.24
CA GLY A 67 5.03 -30.91 22.28
C GLY A 67 5.59 -31.67 21.07
N LEU A 68 6.37 -31.03 20.20
CA LEU A 68 6.87 -31.65 18.97
C LEU A 68 7.99 -32.64 19.28
N ALA A 69 7.79 -33.90 18.92
CA ALA A 69 8.85 -34.89 18.85
C ALA A 69 9.71 -34.64 17.61
N ALA A 70 11.03 -34.72 17.76
CA ALA A 70 11.95 -34.71 16.63
C ALA A 70 11.59 -35.87 15.69
N ARG A 71 11.41 -35.59 14.40
CA ARG A 71 11.26 -36.67 13.41
C ARG A 71 12.61 -37.36 13.26
N THR A 72 12.65 -38.66 13.52
CA THR A 72 13.83 -39.47 13.23
C THR A 72 13.93 -39.61 11.71
N PRO A 73 15.04 -39.18 11.07
CA PRO A 73 15.23 -39.43 9.65
C PRO A 73 15.35 -40.94 9.41
N GLU A 74 14.62 -41.45 8.42
CA GLU A 74 14.81 -42.82 7.94
C GLU A 74 16.13 -42.86 7.14
N LEU A 75 17.11 -43.60 7.66
CA LEU A 75 18.39 -43.87 7.01
C LEU A 75 18.35 -45.21 6.27
#